data_AF-A0A350P261-F1
#
_entry.id   AF-A0A350P261-F1
#
_cell.length_a   1.000
_cell.length_b   1.000
_cell.length_c   1.000
_cell.angle_alpha   90.00
_cell.angle_beta   90.00
_cell.angle_gamma   90.00
#
_symmetry.space_group_name_H-M   'P 1'
#
loop_
_entity.id
_entity.type
_entity.pdbx_description
1 polymer ?
#
loop_
_entity_poly.entity_id
_entity_poly.type
_entity_poly.pdbx_seq_one_letter_code
_entity_poly.pdbx_strand_id
1 'polypeptide(L)'
;ISANIEKHTEQTFARPAMLELTHNWGDSADTVDYHSGNSEPKGFGHIGFHVPDAEAACERFSEMGVPFQKGLNDGSMKGIAFIKDPDGYWIEIFDASKVADTCAPHLKTA
;
A
#
# COMPACT_ATOMS: atom_id res chain seq x y z
N ILE A 1 19.08 16.89 9.52
CA ILE A 1 18.97 15.59 10.23
C ILE A 1 20.18 15.44 11.14
N SER A 2 20.01 14.92 12.37
CA SER A 2 21.10 14.79 13.36
C SER A 2 22.19 13.82 12.89
N ALA A 3 23.47 14.14 13.15
CA ALA A 3 24.60 13.21 12.93
C ALA A 3 24.72 12.14 14.03
N ASN A 4 24.03 12.31 15.16
CA ASN A 4 23.90 11.28 16.20
C ASN A 4 22.84 10.24 15.77
N ILE A 5 23.24 8.97 15.72
CA ILE A 5 22.44 7.83 15.23
C ILE A 5 21.18 7.61 16.08
N GLU A 6 21.27 7.70 17.40
CA GLU A 6 20.11 7.48 18.29
C GLU A 6 19.04 8.54 18.04
N LYS A 7 19.46 9.80 17.98
CA LYS A 7 18.55 10.92 17.70
C LYS A 7 17.99 10.87 16.28
N HIS A 8 18.75 10.36 15.32
CA HIS A 8 18.27 10.15 13.95
C HIS A 8 17.19 9.06 13.88
N THR A 9 17.39 7.95 14.60
CA THR A 9 16.40 6.86 14.70
C THR A 9 15.10 7.37 15.33
N GLU A 10 15.19 8.06 16.46
CA GLU A 10 14.01 8.66 17.10
C GLU A 10 13.27 9.62 16.16
N GLN A 11 14.00 10.51 15.47
CA GLN A 11 13.42 11.43 14.49
C GLN A 11 12.75 10.71 13.31
N THR A 12 13.27 9.57 12.88
CA THR A 12 12.70 8.80 11.77
C THR A 12 11.39 8.14 12.17
N PHE A 13 11.36 7.48 13.33
CA PHE A 13 10.21 6.66 13.74
C PHE A 13 9.14 7.43 14.54
N ALA A 14 9.45 8.59 15.12
CA ALA A 14 8.47 9.40 15.83
C ALA A 14 7.60 10.27 14.91
N ARG A 15 7.89 10.32 13.61
CA ARG A 15 7.15 11.16 12.66
C ARG A 15 5.90 10.44 12.18
N PRO A 16 4.74 11.12 12.13
CA PRO A 16 3.59 10.60 11.40
C PRO A 16 3.96 10.30 9.96
N ALA A 17 3.39 9.23 9.41
CA ALA A 17 3.54 8.93 7.99
C ALA A 17 2.94 10.07 7.15
N MET A 18 3.65 10.46 6.09
CA MET A 18 3.22 11.49 5.15
C MET A 18 3.38 10.95 3.73
N LEU A 19 2.35 11.16 2.92
CA LEU A 19 2.38 10.87 1.48
C LEU A 19 2.41 12.19 0.73
N GLU A 20 3.52 12.47 0.05
CA GLU A 20 3.67 13.64 -0.83
C GLU A 20 3.21 13.26 -2.24
N LEU A 21 2.19 13.94 -2.74
CA LEU A 21 1.69 13.78 -4.11
C LEU A 21 2.17 14.97 -4.94
N THR A 22 3.08 14.71 -5.89
CA THR A 22 3.63 15.74 -6.77
C THR A 22 2.75 15.92 -7.99
N HIS A 23 2.19 17.11 -8.17
CA HIS A 23 1.47 17.49 -9.37
C HIS A 23 2.36 18.37 -10.27
N ASN A 24 2.77 17.82 -11.42
CA ASN A 24 3.44 18.59 -12.46
C ASN A 24 2.41 19.40 -13.26
N TRP A 25 2.68 20.69 -13.50
CA TRP A 25 1.72 21.57 -14.15
C TRP A 25 1.50 21.20 -15.62
N GLY A 26 0.23 21.03 -16.02
CA GLY A 26 -0.15 20.68 -17.39
C GLY A 26 -0.41 19.18 -17.59
N ASP A 27 -0.11 18.36 -16.59
CA ASP A 27 -0.45 16.94 -16.62
C ASP A 27 -1.95 16.74 -16.42
N SER A 28 -2.47 15.71 -17.08
CA SER A 28 -3.83 15.23 -16.96
C SER A 28 -3.86 13.75 -17.30
N ALA A 29 -4.93 13.05 -16.93
CA ALA A 29 -5.12 11.64 -17.27
C ALA A 29 -5.12 11.38 -18.79
N ASP A 30 -5.38 12.41 -19.61
CA ASP A 30 -5.37 12.31 -21.08
C ASP A 30 -3.98 12.58 -21.70
N THR A 31 -3.06 13.17 -20.93
CA THR A 31 -1.77 13.65 -21.44
C THR A 31 -0.57 12.90 -20.87
N VAL A 32 -0.70 12.32 -19.67
CA VAL A 32 0.38 11.64 -18.97
C VAL A 32 -0.14 10.37 -18.30
N ASP A 33 0.66 9.32 -18.39
CA ASP A 33 0.46 8.06 -17.67
C ASP A 33 1.69 7.78 -16.81
N TYR A 34 1.51 7.72 -15.50
CA TYR A 34 2.58 7.47 -14.54
C TYR A 34 2.81 5.97 -14.36
N HIS A 35 4.06 5.54 -14.37
CA HIS A 35 4.38 4.13 -14.22
C HIS A 35 4.34 3.69 -12.75
N SER A 36 3.43 2.78 -12.41
CA SER A 36 3.26 2.28 -11.04
C SER A 36 4.45 1.49 -10.48
N GLY A 37 5.35 1.00 -11.35
CA GLY A 37 6.52 0.20 -10.94
C GLY A 37 6.28 -1.31 -10.80
N ASN A 38 5.04 -1.78 -10.95
CA ASN A 38 4.68 -3.20 -10.86
C ASN A 38 4.83 -3.98 -12.20
N SER A 39 4.99 -3.27 -13.32
CA SER A 39 5.40 -3.81 -14.63
C SER A 39 6.87 -3.49 -14.93
N GLU A 40 7.43 -4.06 -16.01
CA GLU A 40 8.80 -3.75 -16.42
C GLU A 40 8.92 -2.31 -16.97
N PRO A 41 9.92 -1.51 -16.56
CA PRO A 41 10.96 -1.82 -15.57
C PRO A 41 10.42 -1.76 -14.12
N LYS A 42 10.65 -2.82 -13.35
CA LYS A 42 10.17 -2.90 -11.97
C LYS A 42 10.96 -2.02 -11.01
N GLY A 43 10.28 -1.50 -9.99
CA GLY A 43 10.89 -0.63 -8.97
C GLY A 43 10.01 -0.49 -7.73
N PHE A 44 9.34 0.65 -7.61
CA PHE A 44 8.31 0.86 -6.57
C PHE A 44 7.21 -0.20 -6.70
N GLY A 45 6.68 -0.66 -5.55
CA GLY A 45 5.62 -1.67 -5.50
C GLY A 45 4.27 -1.08 -5.11
N HIS A 46 4.16 -0.62 -3.86
CA HIS A 46 2.92 -0.11 -3.29
C HIS A 46 3.19 0.68 -2.01
N ILE A 47 2.18 1.44 -1.59
CA ILE A 47 2.02 1.91 -0.20
C ILE A 47 1.04 1.00 0.54
N GLY A 48 1.05 1.02 1.87
CA GLY A 48 0.17 0.16 2.68
C GLY A 48 -0.53 0.93 3.79
N PHE A 49 -1.80 0.62 4.01
CA PHE A 49 -2.59 1.14 5.12
C PHE A 49 -3.11 -0.01 5.97
N HIS A 50 -2.80 0.04 7.26
CA HIS A 50 -3.48 -0.81 8.21
C HIS A 50 -4.88 -0.23 8.50
N VAL A 51 -5.87 -1.10 8.58
CA VAL A 51 -7.25 -0.76 8.93
C VAL A 51 -7.74 -1.63 10.09
N PRO A 52 -8.70 -1.17 10.91
CA PRO A 52 -9.24 -1.99 12.00
C PRO A 52 -10.04 -3.21 11.53
N ASP A 53 -10.63 -3.14 10.34
CA ASP A 53 -11.40 -4.23 9.73
C ASP A 53 -11.22 -4.19 8.21
N ALA A 54 -10.46 -5.15 7.69
CA ALA A 54 -10.16 -5.23 6.27
C ALA A 54 -11.36 -5.67 5.42
N GLU A 55 -12.29 -6.46 5.97
CA GLU A 55 -13.50 -6.89 5.24
C GLU A 55 -14.44 -5.71 5.04
N ALA A 56 -14.78 -5.00 6.12
CA ALA A 56 -15.64 -3.81 6.06
C ALA A 56 -15.02 -2.70 5.19
N ALA A 57 -13.70 -2.52 5.24
CA ALA A 57 -13.00 -1.56 4.37
C ALA A 57 -13.14 -1.95 2.89
N CYS A 58 -12.90 -3.22 2.55
CA CYS A 58 -13.02 -3.71 1.18
C CYS A 58 -14.46 -3.65 0.64
N GLU A 59 -15.46 -3.97 1.46
CA GLU A 59 -16.87 -3.82 1.11
C GLU A 59 -17.19 -2.36 0.74
N ARG A 60 -16.81 -1.41 1.61
CA ARG A 60 -16.98 0.02 1.34
C ARG A 60 -16.27 0.46 0.05
N PHE A 61 -15.06 -0.02 -0.21
CA PHE A 61 -14.34 0.29 -1.45
C PHE A 61 -15.06 -0.26 -2.68
N SER A 62 -15.62 -1.47 -2.60
CA SER A 62 -16.40 -2.06 -3.68
C SER A 62 -17.68 -1.27 -3.96
N GLU A 63 -18.42 -0.86 -2.92
CA GLU A 63 -19.63 -0.02 -3.06
C GLU A 63 -19.32 1.33 -3.72
N MET A 64 -18.13 1.88 -3.46
CA MET A 64 -17.65 3.12 -4.07
C MET A 64 -17.08 2.93 -5.49
N GLY A 65 -17.04 1.70 -6.01
CA GLY A 65 -16.51 1.40 -7.34
C GLY A 65 -14.98 1.51 -7.43
N VAL A 66 -14.25 1.38 -6.32
CA VAL A 66 -12.78 1.42 -6.32
C VAL A 66 -12.23 0.17 -7.04
N PRO A 67 -11.27 0.31 -7.96
CA PRO A 67 -10.68 -0.83 -8.64
C PRO A 67 -9.82 -1.68 -7.71
N PHE A 68 -10.02 -3.00 -7.75
CA PHE A 68 -9.18 -3.96 -7.06
C PHE A 68 -8.14 -4.56 -8.02
N GLN A 69 -6.88 -4.53 -7.61
CA GLN A 69 -5.84 -5.36 -8.21
C GLN A 69 -5.92 -6.80 -7.70
N LYS A 70 -6.29 -6.97 -6.43
CA LYS A 70 -6.46 -8.25 -5.76
C LYS A 70 -7.47 -8.09 -4.62
N GLY A 71 -8.55 -8.86 -4.61
CA GLY A 71 -9.51 -8.91 -3.51
C GLY A 71 -8.90 -9.50 -2.23
N LEU A 72 -9.54 -9.23 -1.09
CA LEU A 72 -9.04 -9.61 0.23
C LEU A 72 -8.79 -11.12 0.40
N ASN A 73 -9.61 -11.93 -0.27
CA ASN A 73 -9.57 -13.39 -0.21
C ASN A 73 -9.08 -14.04 -1.52
N ASP A 74 -8.58 -13.24 -2.46
CA ASP A 74 -8.07 -13.74 -3.73
C ASP A 74 -6.65 -14.32 -3.57
N GLY A 75 -6.31 -15.30 -4.40
CA GLY A 75 -4.96 -15.88 -4.42
C GLY A 75 -4.64 -16.74 -3.19
N SER A 76 -3.34 -16.93 -2.92
CA SER A 76 -2.84 -17.81 -1.87
C SER A 76 -2.80 -17.17 -0.48
N MET A 77 -2.55 -15.86 -0.42
CA MET A 77 -2.44 -15.11 0.83
C MET A 77 -3.75 -14.37 1.11
N LYS A 78 -4.53 -14.89 2.06
CA LYS A 78 -5.83 -14.34 2.47
C LYS A 78 -5.67 -13.29 3.57
N GLY A 79 -6.58 -12.32 3.60
CA GLY A 79 -6.58 -11.24 4.59
C GLY A 79 -5.80 -9.99 4.18
N ILE A 80 -5.31 -9.94 2.94
CA ILE A 80 -4.63 -8.78 2.36
C ILE A 80 -5.19 -8.50 0.96
N ALA A 81 -5.68 -7.28 0.76
CA ALA A 81 -6.19 -6.79 -0.51
C ALA A 81 -5.24 -5.75 -1.12
N PHE A 82 -5.30 -5.59 -2.44
CA PHE A 82 -4.68 -4.49 -3.16
C PHE A 82 -5.73 -3.76 -3.98
N ILE A 83 -5.90 -2.46 -3.70
CA ILE A 83 -6.70 -1.54 -4.51
C ILE A 83 -5.80 -0.69 -5.40
N LYS A 84 -6.39 0.02 -6.35
CA LYS A 84 -5.68 1.00 -7.20
C LYS A 84 -6.20 2.41 -6.98
N ASP A 85 -5.29 3.36 -6.99
CA ASP A 85 -5.62 4.78 -7.08
C ASP A 85 -5.89 5.20 -8.55
N PRO A 86 -6.24 6.47 -8.82
CA PRO A 86 -6.52 6.96 -10.17
C PRO A 86 -5.34 6.83 -11.15
N ASP A 87 -4.10 6.92 -10.66
CA ASP A 87 -2.87 6.77 -11.45
C ASP A 87 -2.43 5.29 -11.56
N GLY A 88 -3.19 4.36 -10.99
CA GLY A 88 -2.92 2.93 -11.05
C GLY A 88 -1.87 2.42 -10.07
N TYR A 89 -1.41 3.23 -9.12
CA TYR A 89 -0.55 2.79 -8.04
C TYR A 89 -1.29 1.82 -7.12
N TRP A 90 -0.57 0.80 -6.66
CA TRP A 90 -1.15 -0.22 -5.81
C TRP A 90 -1.13 0.24 -4.35
N ILE A 91 -2.24 0.00 -3.65
CA ILE A 91 -2.38 0.31 -2.24
C ILE A 91 -2.78 -0.98 -1.51
N GLU A 92 -1.92 -1.43 -0.61
CA GLU A 92 -2.16 -2.59 0.25
C GLU A 92 -3.10 -2.22 1.41
N ILE A 93 -4.13 -3.04 1.61
CA ILE A 93 -5.08 -2.91 2.71
C ILE A 93 -4.99 -4.18 3.56
N PHE A 94 -4.67 -4.01 4.84
CA PHE A 94 -4.49 -5.12 5.77
C PHE A 94 -4.95 -4.76 7.19
N ASP A 95 -5.26 -5.78 7.98
CA ASP A 95 -5.53 -5.64 9.41
C ASP A 95 -4.29 -6.08 10.20
N ALA A 96 -3.60 -5.12 10.81
CA ALA A 96 -2.35 -5.37 11.54
C ALA A 96 -2.50 -6.44 12.64
N SER A 97 -3.70 -6.58 13.24
CA SER A 97 -3.95 -7.60 14.25
C SER A 97 -3.99 -9.02 13.70
N LYS A 98 -4.24 -9.16 12.39
CA LYS A 98 -4.34 -10.45 11.68
C LYS A 98 -3.12 -10.79 10.83
N VAL A 99 -2.20 -9.85 10.61
CA VAL A 99 -1.01 -10.05 9.74
C VAL A 99 -0.16 -11.24 10.18
N ALA A 100 -0.03 -11.48 11.49
CA ALA A 100 0.73 -12.63 12.00
C ALA A 100 0.17 -13.96 11.46
N ASP A 101 -1.14 -14.14 11.52
CA ASP A 101 -1.83 -15.33 11.02
C ASP A 101 -1.78 -15.42 9.50
N THR A 102 -1.93 -14.29 8.81
CA THR A 102 -1.81 -14.21 7.35
C THR A 102 -0.41 -14.61 6.87
N CYS A 103 0.65 -14.18 7.55
CA CYS A 103 2.03 -14.44 7.16
C CYS A 103 2.50 -15.85 7.56
N ALA A 104 2.00 -16.41 8.66
CA ALA A 104 2.50 -17.66 9.23
C ALA A 104 2.65 -18.83 8.22
N PRO A 105 1.70 -19.09 7.31
CA PRO A 105 1.84 -20.17 6.32
C PRO A 105 2.94 -19.93 5.26
N HIS A 106 3.40 -18.68 5.12
CA HIS A 106 4.35 -18.25 4.09
C HIS A 106 5.75 -17.97 4.64
N LEU A 107 5.90 -17.94 5.96
CA LEU A 107 7.20 -17.86 6.61
C LEU A 107 7.89 -19.22 6.50
N LYS A 108 9.04 -19.28 5.84
CA LYS A 108 9.91 -20.46 5.89
C LYS A 108 10.48 -20.54 7.29
N THR A 109 10.25 -21.65 8.00
CA THR A 109 11.06 -21.99 9.17
C THR A 109 12.52 -22.06 8.72
N ALA A 110 13.36 -21.23 9.35
CA ALA A 110 14.80 -21.24 9.16
C ALA A 110 15.40 -22.58 9.58
#